data_AF-W4H5W9-F1
#
_entry.id   AF-W4H5W9-F1
#
_cell.length_a   1.000
_cell.length_b   1.000
_cell.length_c   1.000
_cell.angle_alpha   90.00
_cell.angle_beta   90.00
_cell.angle_gamma   90.00
#
_symmetry.space_group_name_H-M   'P 1'
#
loop_
_entity.id
_entity.type
_entity.pdbx_description
1 polymer ?
#
loop_
_entity_poly.entity_id
_entity_poly.type
_entity_poly.pdbx_seq_one_letter_code
_entity_poly.pdbx_strand_id
1 'polypeptide(L)'
;MDLLLYVHVDEDHFVIPSTAQETILDVIQRSEAAYASLFRMKPPLTIDAMKNDEGCFLPSSLCVGQILRNGAHVYVVMHSPGPPTDNSTDDISRLCATWGQWQMYFAQALCAFAQRHNDAMVHTATLVSLDLVSHLSSLCCSSNAPILHLALHCIKHWMHAIQIEDSTTLFLQLLSSKRVLNEPTLLTYVLELIDAFARSSREAQLSLVALDINTRLLHISDTHHPHIKSAIEPIIATLHALSFRQRHKPVSPSATSPPPMAIQELLFCMHGKQRHSQDVATQQLLLLSESRDAWRAAVNGADGPLFAELLHLATTATTPTDTSFAETLLTRVLQTMVNVISFQPDILLVPDPNAIDSLVAIGQPAAYSEPITSLAATVLRHVLERQGHLGYTNVAGLVGLLQSSAQSVGAAALLAALDGKAKVNPSHTHDMVLHEMCTCHVSALVDAMYVSDVPTRVAVLQVLNVLLQDEDVRQLVVADLGCIPAFVSIFLDIGAIEGQRQAAKVLSKIALSRYYVQC
;
A
#
# COMPACT_ATOMS: atom_id res chain seq x y z
N MET A 1 -15.56 -1.05 -59.69
CA MET A 1 -16.37 -2.28 -59.57
C MET A 1 -15.55 -3.25 -58.77
N ASP A 2 -16.15 -3.81 -57.71
CA ASP A 2 -15.48 -4.81 -56.88
C ASP A 2 -15.54 -6.17 -57.59
N LEU A 3 -14.38 -6.79 -57.72
CA LEU A 3 -14.15 -8.12 -58.26
C LEU A 3 -14.08 -9.10 -57.08
N LEU A 4 -14.85 -10.17 -57.12
CA LEU A 4 -14.74 -11.27 -56.17
C LEU A 4 -13.84 -12.35 -56.78
N LEU A 5 -12.78 -12.72 -56.08
CA LEU A 5 -11.82 -13.73 -56.53
C LEU A 5 -11.94 -14.97 -55.64
N TYR A 6 -12.03 -16.15 -56.26
CA TYR A 6 -12.00 -17.44 -55.56
C TYR A 6 -10.56 -17.88 -55.41
N VAL A 7 -10.07 -17.95 -54.19
CA VAL A 7 -8.69 -18.33 -53.88
C VAL A 7 -8.67 -19.80 -53.45
N HIS A 8 -7.83 -20.57 -54.13
CA HIS A 8 -7.61 -21.99 -53.90
C HIS A 8 -6.23 -22.20 -53.29
N VAL A 9 -6.20 -22.83 -52.12
CA VAL A 9 -4.97 -23.18 -51.39
C VAL A 9 -5.06 -24.65 -51.04
N ASP A 10 -4.41 -25.51 -51.83
CA ASP A 10 -4.57 -26.97 -51.75
C ASP A 10 -6.06 -27.39 -51.74
N GLU A 11 -6.57 -27.91 -50.61
CA GLU A 11 -7.97 -28.32 -50.42
C GLU A 11 -8.87 -27.19 -49.88
N ASP A 12 -8.30 -26.05 -49.50
CA ASP A 12 -9.00 -24.92 -48.91
C ASP A 12 -9.41 -23.88 -49.94
N HIS A 13 -10.59 -23.30 -49.73
CA HIS A 13 -11.27 -22.46 -50.69
C HIS A 13 -11.92 -21.27 -49.99
N PHE A 14 -11.64 -20.06 -50.46
CA PHE A 14 -12.25 -18.86 -49.90
C PHE A 14 -12.36 -17.75 -50.93
N VAL A 15 -13.17 -16.73 -50.64
CA VAL A 15 -13.40 -15.60 -51.54
C VAL A 15 -12.84 -14.33 -50.93
N ILE A 16 -12.08 -13.58 -51.72
CA ILE A 16 -11.61 -12.24 -51.34
C ILE A 16 -12.17 -11.19 -52.28
N PRO A 17 -12.54 -10.00 -51.76
CA PRO A 17 -12.85 -8.85 -52.60
C PRO A 17 -11.55 -8.22 -53.12
N SER A 18 -11.59 -7.69 -54.34
CA SER A 18 -10.52 -6.95 -54.99
C SER A 18 -11.08 -5.88 -55.92
N THR A 19 -10.26 -4.92 -56.35
CA THR A 19 -10.66 -3.91 -57.34
C THR A 19 -9.81 -4.01 -58.61
N ALA A 20 -10.34 -3.54 -59.74
CA ALA A 20 -9.64 -3.62 -61.03
C ALA A 20 -8.28 -2.90 -61.07
N GLN A 21 -8.05 -1.94 -60.15
CA GLN A 21 -6.83 -1.13 -60.07
C GLN A 21 -5.75 -1.75 -59.17
N GLU A 22 -6.13 -2.67 -58.28
CA GLU A 22 -5.19 -3.35 -57.41
C GLU A 22 -4.26 -4.25 -58.21
N THR A 23 -3.05 -4.45 -57.69
CA THR A 23 -2.07 -5.35 -58.26
C THR A 23 -2.30 -6.79 -57.78
N ILE A 24 -1.74 -7.76 -58.49
CA ILE A 24 -1.74 -9.16 -58.03
C ILE A 24 -0.98 -9.31 -56.71
N LEU A 25 0.02 -8.47 -56.43
CA LEU A 25 0.69 -8.44 -55.13
C LEU A 25 -0.29 -8.08 -53.99
N ASP A 26 -1.19 -7.13 -54.22
CA ASP A 26 -2.22 -6.75 -53.24
C ASP A 26 -3.20 -7.92 -52.98
N VAL A 27 -3.55 -8.66 -54.04
CA VAL A 27 -4.38 -9.87 -53.96
C VAL A 27 -3.68 -10.99 -53.21
N ILE A 28 -2.37 -11.17 -53.42
CA ILE A 28 -1.51 -12.11 -52.69
C ILE A 28 -1.53 -11.80 -51.19
N GLN A 29 -1.23 -10.55 -50.81
CA GLN A 29 -1.21 -10.14 -49.39
C GLN A 29 -2.58 -10.29 -48.73
N ARG A 30 -3.66 -9.95 -49.45
CA ARG A 30 -5.03 -10.12 -48.97
C ARG A 30 -5.42 -11.58 -48.82
N SER A 31 -4.94 -12.44 -49.71
CA SER A 31 -5.18 -13.89 -49.66
C SER A 31 -4.47 -14.53 -48.48
N GLU A 32 -3.21 -14.14 -48.20
CA GLU A 32 -2.47 -14.58 -47.01
C GLU A 32 -3.23 -14.17 -45.73
N ALA A 33 -3.65 -12.91 -45.64
CA ALA A 33 -4.43 -12.40 -44.50
C ALA A 33 -5.80 -13.06 -44.35
N ALA A 34 -6.51 -13.28 -45.46
CA ALA A 34 -7.81 -13.95 -45.45
C ALA A 34 -7.69 -15.43 -45.08
N TYR A 35 -6.70 -16.15 -45.63
CA TYR A 35 -6.43 -17.53 -45.29
C TYR A 35 -6.12 -17.69 -43.79
N ALA A 36 -5.24 -16.85 -43.24
CA ALA A 36 -4.93 -16.85 -41.81
C ALA A 36 -6.14 -16.52 -40.92
N SER A 37 -7.04 -15.65 -41.38
CA SER A 37 -8.25 -15.26 -40.65
C SER A 37 -9.34 -16.34 -40.66
N LEU A 38 -9.55 -16.99 -41.82
CA LEU A 38 -10.60 -17.98 -42.07
C LEU A 38 -10.22 -19.36 -41.55
N PHE A 39 -8.97 -19.79 -41.74
CA PHE A 39 -8.49 -21.12 -41.39
C PHE A 39 -7.59 -21.10 -40.15
N ARG A 40 -8.12 -20.59 -39.03
CA ARG A 40 -7.37 -20.34 -37.78
C ARG A 40 -6.64 -21.55 -37.17
N MET A 41 -7.03 -22.76 -37.57
CA MET A 41 -6.45 -24.01 -37.07
C MET A 41 -5.33 -24.57 -37.97
N LYS A 42 -5.05 -23.95 -39.12
CA LYS A 42 -4.01 -24.34 -40.08
C LYS A 42 -2.83 -23.36 -39.99
N PRO A 43 -1.58 -23.81 -40.24
CA PRO A 43 -0.43 -22.90 -40.23
C PRO A 43 -0.60 -21.83 -41.31
N PRO A 44 -0.21 -20.57 -41.03
CA PRO A 44 -0.25 -19.51 -42.02
C PRO A 44 0.69 -19.83 -43.17
N LEU A 45 0.33 -19.37 -44.37
CA LEU A 45 1.03 -19.70 -45.60
C LEU A 45 1.59 -18.43 -46.24
N THR A 46 2.75 -18.58 -46.86
CA THR A 46 3.36 -17.54 -47.69
C THR A 46 3.15 -17.92 -49.16
N ILE A 47 2.47 -17.05 -49.89
CA ILE A 47 2.07 -17.25 -51.28
C ILE A 47 3.09 -16.59 -52.20
N ASP A 48 3.95 -17.34 -52.87
CA ASP A 48 4.95 -16.72 -53.74
C ASP A 48 4.34 -16.19 -55.03
N ALA A 49 3.41 -16.95 -55.58
CA ALA A 49 2.78 -16.64 -56.82
C ALA A 49 1.36 -17.17 -56.85
N MET A 50 0.59 -16.62 -57.77
CA MET A 50 -0.77 -17.04 -58.05
C MET A 50 -0.87 -17.52 -59.49
N LYS A 51 -1.71 -18.51 -59.74
CA LYS A 51 -2.06 -19.00 -61.07
C LYS A 51 -3.55 -18.76 -61.33
N ASN A 52 -3.92 -18.50 -62.57
CA ASN A 52 -5.33 -18.53 -62.96
C ASN A 52 -5.84 -19.97 -63.17
N ASP A 53 -7.13 -20.09 -63.51
CA ASP A 53 -7.79 -21.32 -63.96
C ASP A 53 -7.06 -22.12 -65.04
N GLU A 54 -6.31 -21.42 -65.90
CA GLU A 54 -5.56 -22.01 -67.01
C GLU A 54 -4.15 -22.49 -66.58
N GLY A 55 -3.80 -22.31 -65.31
CA GLY A 55 -2.49 -22.68 -64.76
C GLY A 55 -1.37 -21.67 -65.08
N CYS A 56 -1.69 -20.51 -65.66
CA CYS A 56 -0.73 -19.46 -65.98
C CYS A 56 -0.39 -18.64 -64.74
N PHE A 57 0.90 -18.41 -64.50
CA PHE A 57 1.37 -17.54 -63.42
C PHE A 57 0.96 -16.09 -63.66
N LEU A 58 0.53 -15.44 -62.59
CA LEU A 58 0.10 -14.05 -62.56
C LEU A 58 1.25 -13.18 -62.02
N PRO A 59 1.86 -12.31 -62.84
CA PRO A 59 2.90 -11.40 -62.38
C PRO A 59 2.38 -10.44 -61.30
N SER A 60 3.15 -10.28 -60.22
CA SER A 60 2.78 -9.49 -59.04
C SER A 60 2.49 -8.02 -59.32
N SER A 61 3.13 -7.44 -60.35
CA SER A 61 3.00 -6.02 -60.73
C SER A 61 1.81 -5.69 -61.63
N LEU A 62 1.09 -6.69 -62.16
CA LEU A 62 -0.05 -6.44 -63.05
C LEU A 62 -1.31 -6.13 -62.26
N CYS A 63 -2.15 -5.25 -62.82
CA CYS A 63 -3.44 -4.92 -62.24
C CYS A 63 -4.45 -6.05 -62.46
N VAL A 64 -5.23 -6.37 -61.44
CA VAL A 64 -6.24 -7.43 -61.44
C VAL A 64 -7.20 -7.30 -62.62
N GLY A 65 -7.70 -6.09 -62.89
CA GLY A 65 -8.67 -5.86 -63.96
C GLY A 65 -8.13 -6.07 -65.38
N GLN A 66 -6.80 -6.17 -65.55
CA GLN A 66 -6.17 -6.44 -66.85
C GLN A 66 -6.17 -7.93 -67.19
N ILE A 67 -6.21 -8.80 -66.17
CA ILE A 67 -5.90 -10.23 -66.31
C ILE A 67 -6.95 -11.15 -65.68
N LEU A 68 -7.75 -10.65 -64.74
CA LEU A 68 -8.77 -11.42 -64.02
C LEU A 68 -10.14 -10.78 -64.20
N ARG A 69 -11.17 -11.64 -64.20
CA ARG A 69 -12.58 -11.25 -64.28
C ARG A 69 -13.27 -11.49 -62.94
N ASN A 70 -14.44 -10.92 -62.77
CA ASN A 70 -15.24 -11.17 -61.58
C ASN A 70 -15.59 -12.67 -61.49
N GLY A 71 -15.39 -13.27 -60.33
CA GLY A 71 -15.58 -14.71 -60.10
C GLY A 71 -14.44 -15.58 -60.63
N ALA A 72 -13.30 -15.01 -61.03
CA ALA A 72 -12.14 -15.80 -61.44
C ALA A 72 -11.59 -16.63 -60.28
N HIS A 73 -11.13 -17.84 -60.60
CA HIS A 73 -10.43 -18.67 -59.63
C HIS A 73 -8.92 -18.49 -59.77
N VAL A 74 -8.28 -18.44 -58.62
CA VAL A 74 -6.86 -18.18 -58.48
C VAL A 74 -6.27 -19.25 -57.56
N TYR A 75 -5.26 -19.95 -58.05
CA TYR A 75 -4.58 -21.04 -57.37
C TYR A 75 -3.26 -20.55 -56.79
N VAL A 76 -3.08 -20.77 -55.49
CA VAL A 76 -1.91 -20.35 -54.76
C VAL A 76 -0.74 -21.30 -55.01
N VAL A 77 0.44 -20.73 -55.24
CA VAL A 77 1.70 -21.46 -55.36
C VAL A 77 2.57 -21.11 -54.17
N MET A 78 2.97 -22.13 -53.41
CA MET A 78 3.81 -22.03 -52.21
C MET A 78 5.27 -22.43 -52.54
N HIS A 79 6.20 -21.92 -51.75
CA HIS A 79 7.63 -22.06 -52.01
C HIS A 79 8.12 -23.51 -52.04
N SER A 80 8.84 -23.84 -53.11
CA SER A 80 9.93 -24.82 -53.13
C SER A 80 11.22 -24.00 -53.30
N PRO A 81 12.31 -24.25 -52.54
CA PRO A 81 13.42 -23.32 -52.39
C PRO A 81 14.14 -23.06 -53.71
N GLY A 82 13.97 -21.84 -54.24
CA GLY A 82 14.65 -21.32 -55.44
C GLY A 82 14.92 -19.82 -55.26
N PRO A 83 15.96 -19.26 -55.89
CA PRO A 83 16.56 -18.00 -55.46
C PRO A 83 15.67 -16.78 -55.78
N PRO A 84 15.69 -15.74 -54.93
CA PRO A 84 14.83 -14.58 -55.05
C PRO A 84 15.27 -13.67 -56.21
N THR A 85 14.31 -13.04 -56.88
CA THR A 85 14.56 -11.96 -57.85
C THR A 85 14.08 -10.63 -57.28
N ASP A 86 14.90 -9.60 -57.47
CA ASP A 86 14.88 -8.29 -56.84
C ASP A 86 13.55 -7.52 -56.98
N ASN A 87 12.94 -7.13 -55.85
CA ASN A 87 12.12 -5.92 -55.69
C ASN A 87 11.94 -5.58 -54.18
N SER A 88 12.97 -4.96 -53.60
CA SER A 88 13.29 -4.97 -52.17
C SER A 88 12.64 -3.88 -51.28
N THR A 89 11.42 -3.40 -51.57
CA THR A 89 10.75 -2.43 -50.68
C THR A 89 9.38 -2.87 -50.14
N ASP A 90 8.59 -3.64 -50.89
CA ASP A 90 7.30 -4.19 -50.41
C ASP A 90 7.45 -5.50 -49.62
N ASP A 91 8.60 -6.18 -49.77
CA ASP A 91 8.89 -7.43 -49.05
C ASP A 91 8.93 -7.24 -47.54
N ILE A 92 9.42 -6.10 -47.04
CA ILE A 92 9.54 -5.87 -45.59
C ILE A 92 8.16 -5.73 -44.95
N SER A 93 7.26 -4.94 -45.55
CA SER A 93 5.90 -4.77 -45.05
C SER A 93 5.12 -6.08 -45.07
N ARG A 94 5.29 -6.86 -46.14
CA ARG A 94 4.73 -8.20 -46.27
C ARG A 94 5.30 -9.14 -45.21
N LEU A 95 6.61 -9.23 -45.07
CA LEU A 95 7.28 -10.05 -44.03
C LEU A 95 6.83 -9.66 -42.63
N CYS A 96 6.65 -8.37 -42.33
CA CYS A 96 6.11 -7.91 -41.04
C CYS A 96 4.66 -8.34 -40.82
N ALA A 97 3.81 -8.29 -41.84
CA ALA A 97 2.42 -8.74 -41.76
C ALA A 97 2.33 -10.27 -41.60
N THR A 98 3.10 -11.02 -42.39
CA THR A 98 3.22 -12.48 -42.30
C THR A 98 3.78 -12.89 -40.94
N TRP A 99 4.80 -12.19 -40.44
CA TRP A 99 5.35 -12.41 -39.10
C TRP A 99 4.31 -12.18 -38.00
N GLY A 100 3.50 -11.12 -38.09
CA GLY A 100 2.40 -10.88 -37.15
C GLY A 100 1.36 -12.02 -37.15
N GLN A 101 1.08 -12.62 -38.31
CA GLN A 101 0.19 -13.78 -38.42
C GLN A 101 0.83 -15.06 -37.83
N TRP A 102 2.12 -15.27 -38.06
CA TRP A 102 2.88 -16.36 -37.43
C TRP A 102 2.90 -16.23 -35.90
N GLN A 103 3.13 -15.03 -35.37
CA GLN A 103 3.04 -14.77 -33.92
C GLN A 103 1.64 -15.09 -33.37
N MET A 104 0.59 -14.72 -34.10
CA MET A 104 -0.80 -15.00 -33.72
C MET A 104 -1.10 -16.51 -33.71
N TYR A 105 -0.74 -17.22 -34.78
CA TYR A 105 -0.91 -18.67 -34.88
C TYR A 105 -0.11 -19.38 -33.79
N PHE A 106 1.13 -18.98 -33.59
CA PHE A 106 2.00 -19.57 -32.58
C PHE A 106 1.43 -19.35 -31.16
N ALA A 107 0.93 -18.16 -30.84
CA ALA A 107 0.25 -17.88 -29.58
C ALA A 107 -1.03 -18.74 -29.40
N GLN A 108 -1.82 -18.94 -30.46
CA GLN A 108 -3.00 -19.81 -30.43
C GLN A 108 -2.63 -21.28 -30.22
N ALA A 109 -1.59 -21.76 -30.91
CA ALA A 109 -1.08 -23.12 -30.77
C ALA A 109 -0.55 -23.36 -29.35
N LEU A 110 0.20 -22.41 -28.80
CA LEU A 110 0.67 -22.45 -27.41
C LEU A 110 -0.50 -22.51 -26.43
N CYS A 111 -1.54 -21.70 -26.62
CA CYS A 111 -2.67 -21.70 -25.69
C CYS A 111 -3.55 -22.95 -25.84
N ALA A 112 -3.69 -23.52 -27.04
CA ALA A 112 -4.32 -24.82 -27.24
C ALA A 112 -3.50 -25.95 -26.58
N PHE A 113 -2.17 -25.86 -26.64
CA PHE A 113 -1.28 -26.78 -25.92
C PHE A 113 -1.45 -26.63 -24.40
N ALA A 114 -1.50 -25.40 -23.89
CA ALA A 114 -1.72 -25.10 -22.48
C ALA A 114 -3.04 -25.69 -21.95
N GLN A 115 -4.13 -25.51 -22.70
CA GLN A 115 -5.45 -26.02 -22.35
C GLN A 115 -5.53 -27.55 -22.33
N ARG A 116 -4.81 -28.23 -23.24
CA ARG A 116 -4.79 -29.70 -23.31
C ARG A 116 -4.00 -30.36 -22.19
N HIS A 117 -3.03 -29.65 -21.61
CA HIS A 117 -2.11 -30.18 -20.60
C HIS A 117 -2.35 -29.60 -19.21
N ASN A 118 -3.61 -29.35 -18.87
CA ASN A 118 -4.04 -28.56 -17.71
C ASN A 118 -3.71 -29.16 -16.33
N ASP A 119 -3.12 -30.37 -16.25
CA ASP A 119 -2.83 -31.04 -14.99
C ASP A 119 -1.49 -31.80 -15.04
N ALA A 120 -0.53 -31.37 -14.20
CA ALA A 120 0.57 -32.13 -13.57
C ALA A 120 1.55 -32.98 -14.42
N MET A 121 1.38 -33.09 -15.74
CA MET A 121 2.10 -34.08 -16.57
C MET A 121 2.92 -33.47 -17.71
N VAL A 122 3.13 -32.15 -17.75
CA VAL A 122 4.13 -31.58 -18.66
C VAL A 122 5.50 -31.79 -18.04
N HIS A 123 6.32 -32.64 -18.65
CA HIS A 123 7.72 -32.77 -18.24
C HIS A 123 8.40 -31.42 -18.44
N THR A 124 8.94 -30.86 -17.37
CA THR A 124 9.74 -29.62 -17.39
C THR A 124 10.84 -29.68 -18.45
N ALA A 125 11.38 -30.88 -18.71
CA ALA A 125 12.32 -31.14 -19.80
C ALA A 125 11.79 -30.78 -21.20
N THR A 126 10.50 -31.05 -21.49
CA THR A 126 9.87 -30.71 -22.76
C THR A 126 9.70 -29.20 -22.91
N LEU A 127 9.31 -28.50 -21.83
CA LEU A 127 9.19 -27.03 -21.83
C LEU A 127 10.54 -26.34 -22.02
N VAL A 128 11.59 -26.86 -21.38
CA VAL A 128 12.97 -26.38 -21.55
C VAL A 128 13.47 -26.63 -22.96
N SER A 129 13.20 -27.81 -23.54
CA SER A 129 13.62 -28.12 -24.92
C SER A 129 12.96 -27.25 -26.00
N LEU A 130 11.83 -26.62 -25.68
CA LEU A 130 11.07 -25.76 -26.57
C LEU A 130 11.40 -24.27 -26.40
N ASP A 131 12.33 -23.91 -25.50
CA ASP A 131 12.66 -22.53 -25.14
C ASP A 131 11.41 -21.68 -24.86
N LEU A 132 10.41 -22.26 -24.18
CA LEU A 132 9.07 -21.66 -24.10
C LEU A 132 9.08 -20.23 -23.55
N VAL A 133 9.95 -19.96 -22.57
CA VAL A 133 10.08 -18.65 -21.90
C VAL A 133 10.52 -17.56 -22.87
N SER A 134 11.50 -17.83 -23.74
CA SER A 134 12.00 -16.85 -24.71
C SER A 134 10.90 -16.50 -25.72
N HIS A 135 10.13 -17.50 -26.15
CA HIS A 135 9.02 -17.30 -27.07
C HIS A 135 7.88 -16.52 -26.42
N LEU A 136 7.49 -16.84 -25.18
CA LEU A 136 6.48 -16.06 -24.44
C LEU A 136 6.93 -14.62 -24.20
N SER A 137 8.20 -14.42 -23.84
CA SER A 137 8.80 -13.09 -23.71
C SER A 137 8.69 -12.29 -25.01
N SER A 138 8.98 -12.91 -26.16
CA SER A 138 8.83 -12.29 -27.48
C SER A 138 7.37 -11.92 -27.78
N LEU A 139 6.42 -12.81 -27.51
CA LEU A 139 4.99 -12.55 -27.72
C LEU A 139 4.46 -11.44 -26.81
N CYS A 140 4.95 -11.33 -25.57
CA CYS A 140 4.61 -10.25 -24.64
C CYS A 140 5.08 -8.86 -25.12
N CYS A 141 6.07 -8.82 -26.01
CA CYS A 141 6.54 -7.58 -26.66
C CYS A 141 5.78 -7.24 -27.94
N SER A 142 4.82 -8.07 -28.38
CA SER A 142 4.09 -7.82 -29.63
C SER A 142 3.28 -6.52 -29.56
N SER A 143 3.32 -5.75 -30.65
CA SER A 143 2.50 -4.54 -30.84
C SER A 143 1.02 -4.86 -31.07
N ASN A 144 0.66 -6.14 -31.29
CA ASN A 144 -0.71 -6.57 -31.54
C ASN A 144 -1.45 -6.99 -30.25
N ALA A 145 -2.60 -6.39 -29.95
CA ALA A 145 -3.32 -6.59 -28.67
C ALA A 145 -3.78 -8.04 -28.44
N PRO A 146 -4.39 -8.73 -29.43
CA PRO A 146 -4.84 -10.11 -29.27
C PRO A 146 -3.68 -11.08 -29.01
N ILE A 147 -2.51 -10.83 -29.59
CA ILE A 147 -1.31 -11.65 -29.37
C ILE A 147 -0.87 -11.54 -27.92
N LEU A 148 -0.83 -10.32 -27.37
CA LEU A 148 -0.50 -10.08 -25.98
C LEU A 148 -1.52 -10.73 -25.03
N HIS A 149 -2.82 -10.62 -25.31
CA HIS A 149 -3.85 -11.29 -24.50
C HIS A 149 -3.70 -12.81 -24.49
N LEU A 150 -3.40 -13.43 -25.63
CA LEU A 150 -3.12 -14.86 -25.68
C LEU A 150 -1.83 -15.20 -24.93
N ALA A 151 -0.76 -14.42 -25.07
CA ALA A 151 0.47 -14.63 -24.33
C ALA A 151 0.22 -14.63 -22.81
N LEU A 152 -0.55 -13.66 -22.31
CA LEU A 152 -0.92 -13.58 -20.88
C LEU A 152 -1.82 -14.75 -20.44
N HIS A 153 -2.73 -15.21 -21.30
CA HIS A 153 -3.52 -16.41 -21.04
C HIS A 153 -2.63 -17.65 -20.95
N CYS A 154 -1.67 -17.81 -21.84
CA CYS A 154 -0.69 -18.89 -21.81
C CYS A 154 0.19 -18.81 -20.54
N ILE A 155 0.63 -17.62 -20.12
CA ILE A 155 1.36 -17.40 -18.85
C ILE A 155 0.54 -17.87 -17.65
N LYS A 156 -0.76 -17.56 -17.59
CA LYS A 156 -1.64 -17.99 -16.51
C LYS A 156 -1.64 -19.52 -16.30
N HIS A 157 -1.56 -20.29 -17.38
CA HIS A 157 -1.54 -21.75 -17.30
C HIS A 157 -0.16 -22.31 -16.95
N TRP A 158 0.92 -21.64 -17.35
CA TRP A 158 2.28 -22.17 -17.23
C TRP A 158 3.13 -21.55 -16.13
N MET A 159 2.67 -20.49 -15.48
CA MET A 159 3.37 -19.83 -14.37
C MET A 159 3.73 -20.77 -13.20
N HIS A 160 3.03 -21.90 -13.05
CA HIS A 160 3.35 -22.92 -12.03
C HIS A 160 4.17 -24.10 -12.58
N ALA A 161 4.31 -24.22 -13.89
CA ALA A 161 5.02 -25.32 -14.57
C ALA A 161 6.44 -24.94 -15.01
N ILE A 162 6.68 -23.66 -15.28
CA ILE A 162 7.98 -23.10 -15.65
C ILE A 162 8.82 -22.83 -14.39
N GLN A 163 10.14 -22.69 -14.52
CA GLN A 163 11.00 -22.26 -13.42
C GLN A 163 10.53 -20.92 -12.84
N ILE A 164 10.68 -20.78 -11.52
CA ILE A 164 10.22 -19.61 -10.77
C ILE A 164 10.93 -18.34 -11.24
N GLU A 165 12.24 -18.41 -11.45
CA GLU A 165 13.05 -17.26 -11.90
C GLU A 165 12.57 -16.73 -13.25
N ASP A 166 12.33 -17.63 -14.21
CA ASP A 166 11.82 -17.30 -15.53
C ASP A 166 10.45 -16.60 -15.45
N SER A 167 9.54 -17.12 -14.62
CA SER A 167 8.22 -16.50 -14.42
C SER A 167 8.34 -15.09 -13.83
N THR A 168 9.24 -14.90 -12.85
CA THR A 168 9.49 -13.58 -12.26
C THR A 168 10.06 -12.59 -13.28
N THR A 169 10.99 -13.02 -14.14
CA THR A 169 11.55 -12.15 -15.19
C THR A 169 10.49 -11.72 -16.22
N LEU A 170 9.57 -12.62 -16.58
CA LEU A 170 8.44 -12.30 -17.46
C LEU A 170 7.54 -11.22 -16.85
N PHE A 171 7.22 -11.32 -15.55
CA PHE A 171 6.43 -10.28 -14.88
C PHE A 171 7.15 -8.92 -14.85
N LEU A 172 8.46 -8.89 -14.60
CA LEU A 172 9.24 -7.66 -14.63
C LEU A 172 9.27 -7.02 -16.02
N GLN A 173 9.37 -7.84 -17.06
CA GLN A 173 9.30 -7.38 -18.44
C GLN A 173 7.93 -6.76 -18.75
N LEU A 174 6.85 -7.42 -18.33
CA LEU A 174 5.48 -6.92 -18.51
C LEU A 174 5.25 -5.60 -17.77
N LEU A 175 5.71 -5.49 -16.52
CA LEU A 175 5.62 -4.23 -15.76
C LEU A 175 6.55 -3.13 -16.27
N SER A 176 7.55 -3.46 -17.10
CA SER A 176 8.39 -2.48 -17.81
C SER A 176 7.77 -2.01 -19.13
N SER A 177 6.72 -2.68 -19.61
CA SER A 177 6.12 -2.40 -20.91
C SER A 177 5.20 -1.19 -20.85
N LYS A 178 5.54 -0.14 -21.62
CA LYS A 178 4.72 1.09 -21.73
C LYS A 178 3.27 0.79 -22.12
N ARG A 179 3.05 -0.23 -22.95
CA ARG A 179 1.70 -0.63 -23.38
C ARG A 179 0.88 -1.15 -22.21
N VAL A 180 1.45 -2.05 -21.42
CA VAL A 180 0.79 -2.63 -20.24
C VAL A 180 0.45 -1.53 -19.25
N LEU A 181 1.39 -0.62 -18.99
CA LEU A 181 1.18 0.50 -18.07
C LEU A 181 0.08 1.47 -18.55
N ASN A 182 -0.02 1.70 -19.86
CA ASN A 182 -1.01 2.63 -20.42
C ASN A 182 -2.43 2.07 -20.53
N GLU A 183 -2.63 0.74 -20.47
CA GLU A 183 -3.94 0.08 -20.54
C GLU A 183 -4.37 -0.45 -19.15
N PRO A 184 -5.32 0.20 -18.46
CA PRO A 184 -5.66 -0.14 -17.08
C PRO A 184 -6.16 -1.58 -16.90
N THR A 185 -7.01 -2.06 -17.83
CA THR A 185 -7.58 -3.42 -17.78
C THR A 185 -6.51 -4.48 -17.95
N LEU A 186 -5.53 -4.22 -18.82
CA LEU A 186 -4.39 -5.11 -19.07
C LEU A 186 -3.44 -5.15 -17.87
N LEU A 187 -3.14 -3.98 -17.29
CA LEU A 187 -2.34 -3.87 -16.07
C LEU A 187 -3.00 -4.61 -14.91
N THR A 188 -4.31 -4.44 -14.69
CA THR A 188 -5.04 -5.17 -13.65
C THR A 188 -4.91 -6.67 -13.84
N TYR A 189 -5.05 -7.19 -15.06
CA TYR A 189 -4.89 -8.62 -15.32
C TYR A 189 -3.46 -9.12 -15.04
N VAL A 190 -2.44 -8.34 -15.39
CA VAL A 190 -1.04 -8.70 -15.05
C VAL A 190 -0.84 -8.71 -13.53
N LEU A 191 -1.40 -7.74 -12.80
CA LEU A 191 -1.33 -7.70 -11.34
C LEU A 191 -2.04 -8.89 -10.69
N GLU A 192 -3.19 -9.32 -11.21
CA GLU A 192 -3.89 -10.53 -10.75
C GLU A 192 -3.04 -11.80 -10.94
N LEU A 193 -2.29 -11.90 -12.06
CA LEU A 193 -1.36 -13.00 -12.29
C LEU A 193 -0.18 -12.96 -11.32
N ILE A 194 0.38 -11.79 -11.05
CA ILE A 194 1.45 -11.63 -10.06
C ILE A 194 0.97 -12.02 -8.67
N ASP A 195 -0.24 -11.61 -8.30
CA ASP A 195 -0.86 -11.97 -7.03
C ASP A 195 -1.08 -13.49 -6.91
N ALA A 196 -1.60 -14.14 -7.95
CA ALA A 196 -1.74 -15.60 -8.00
C ALA A 196 -0.38 -16.32 -7.91
N PHE A 197 0.65 -15.77 -8.56
CA PHE A 197 2.01 -16.31 -8.51
C PHE A 197 2.60 -16.20 -7.10
N ALA A 198 2.49 -15.01 -6.50
CA ALA A 198 2.93 -14.75 -5.14
C ALA A 198 2.20 -15.66 -4.14
N ARG A 199 0.93 -15.99 -4.34
CA ARG A 199 0.20 -16.89 -3.43
C ARG A 199 0.50 -18.39 -3.64
N SER A 200 1.18 -18.76 -4.71
CA SER A 200 1.40 -20.16 -5.07
C SER A 200 2.50 -20.87 -4.28
N SER A 201 3.61 -20.20 -3.99
CA SER A 201 4.74 -20.79 -3.27
C SER A 201 5.59 -19.74 -2.56
N ARG A 202 6.37 -20.19 -1.57
CA ARG A 202 7.29 -19.32 -0.84
C ARG A 202 8.46 -18.88 -1.73
N GLU A 203 8.92 -19.77 -2.59
CA GLU A 203 10.03 -19.53 -3.51
C GLU A 203 9.66 -18.45 -4.54
N ALA A 204 8.40 -18.43 -5.02
CA ALA A 204 7.89 -17.37 -5.89
C ALA A 204 7.94 -15.99 -5.23
N GLN A 205 7.49 -15.89 -3.98
CA GLN A 205 7.52 -14.65 -3.21
C GLN A 205 8.95 -14.18 -2.96
N LEU A 206 9.89 -15.09 -2.66
CA LEU A 206 11.31 -14.74 -2.49
C LEU A 206 11.95 -14.24 -3.78
N SER A 207 11.62 -14.87 -4.92
CA SER A 207 12.10 -14.43 -6.23
C SER A 207 11.59 -13.03 -6.58
N LEU A 208 10.31 -12.75 -6.32
CA LEU A 208 9.70 -11.43 -6.52
C LEU A 208 10.38 -10.34 -5.67
N VAL A 209 10.64 -10.63 -4.39
CA VAL A 209 11.34 -9.70 -3.48
C VAL A 209 12.79 -9.49 -3.91
N ALA A 210 13.50 -10.54 -4.32
CA ALA A 210 14.90 -10.44 -4.75
C ALA A 210 15.10 -9.53 -5.97
N LEU A 211 14.06 -9.39 -6.81
CA LEU A 211 14.07 -8.54 -8.00
C LEU A 211 13.35 -7.19 -7.80
N ASP A 212 13.14 -6.80 -6.55
CA ASP A 212 12.62 -5.48 -6.15
C ASP A 212 11.27 -5.13 -6.81
N ILE A 213 10.33 -6.08 -6.81
CA ILE A 213 8.99 -5.86 -7.37
C ILE A 213 8.22 -4.77 -6.60
N ASN A 214 8.45 -4.64 -5.29
CA ASN A 214 7.70 -3.73 -4.42
C ASN A 214 7.86 -2.27 -4.83
N THR A 215 9.10 -1.82 -5.08
CA THR A 215 9.37 -0.44 -5.49
C THR A 215 8.71 -0.11 -6.82
N ARG A 216 8.72 -1.05 -7.77
CA ARG A 216 8.03 -0.92 -9.05
C ARG A 216 6.52 -0.81 -8.89
N LEU A 217 5.93 -1.66 -8.06
CA LEU A 217 4.50 -1.63 -7.78
C LEU A 217 4.09 -0.32 -7.10
N LEU A 218 4.88 0.20 -6.16
CA LEU A 218 4.64 1.50 -5.56
C LEU A 218 4.68 2.63 -6.60
N HIS A 219 5.67 2.64 -7.48
CA HIS A 219 5.76 3.65 -8.54
C HIS A 219 4.55 3.62 -9.50
N ILE A 220 4.07 2.42 -9.81
CA ILE A 220 2.83 2.24 -10.59
C ILE A 220 1.62 2.77 -9.81
N SER A 221 1.57 2.55 -8.50
CA SER A 221 0.46 3.01 -7.68
C SER A 221 0.36 4.54 -7.59
N ASP A 222 1.49 5.25 -7.64
CA ASP A 222 1.54 6.73 -7.59
C ASP A 222 1.09 7.38 -8.91
N THR A 223 1.23 6.67 -10.02
CA THR A 223 1.04 7.20 -11.38
C THR A 223 -0.31 6.85 -11.99
N HIS A 224 -1.05 5.93 -11.39
CA HIS A 224 -2.26 5.33 -11.99
C HIS A 224 -3.52 5.41 -11.10
N HIS A 225 -4.67 5.05 -11.67
CA HIS A 225 -6.00 5.17 -11.04
C HIS A 225 -6.15 4.40 -9.70
N PRO A 226 -7.07 4.81 -8.81
CA PRO A 226 -7.27 4.19 -7.49
C PRO A 226 -7.63 2.70 -7.53
N HIS A 227 -8.21 2.21 -8.61
CA HIS A 227 -8.48 0.77 -8.80
C HIS A 227 -7.19 -0.07 -8.88
N ILE A 228 -6.12 0.49 -9.49
CA ILE A 228 -4.82 -0.18 -9.58
C ILE A 228 -4.17 -0.24 -8.20
N LYS A 229 -4.29 0.85 -7.42
CA LYS A 229 -3.85 0.87 -6.01
C LYS A 229 -4.46 -0.29 -5.21
N SER A 230 -5.76 -0.53 -5.36
CA SER A 230 -6.45 -1.64 -4.66
C SER A 230 -6.04 -3.04 -5.11
N ALA A 231 -5.51 -3.20 -6.33
CA ALA A 231 -4.98 -4.47 -6.82
C ALA A 231 -3.53 -4.72 -6.36
N ILE A 232 -2.75 -3.65 -6.16
CA ILE A 232 -1.35 -3.71 -5.72
C ILE A 232 -1.25 -3.99 -4.21
N GLU A 233 -2.13 -3.38 -3.41
CA GLU A 233 -2.20 -3.53 -1.96
C GLU A 233 -2.08 -4.99 -1.45
N PRO A 234 -2.88 -5.97 -1.92
CA PRO A 234 -2.79 -7.36 -1.46
C PRO A 234 -1.48 -8.05 -1.86
N ILE A 235 -0.87 -7.66 -2.98
CA ILE A 235 0.41 -8.23 -3.45
C ILE A 235 1.51 -7.84 -2.47
N ILE A 236 1.63 -6.55 -2.17
CA ILE A 236 2.62 -6.02 -1.24
C ILE A 236 2.41 -6.64 0.15
N ALA A 237 1.17 -6.72 0.64
CA ALA A 237 0.84 -7.38 1.90
C ALA A 237 1.26 -8.85 1.94
N THR A 238 1.00 -9.61 0.87
CA THR A 238 1.39 -11.03 0.77
C THR A 238 2.92 -11.20 0.84
N LEU A 239 3.66 -10.34 0.15
CA LEU A 239 5.13 -10.36 0.16
C LEU A 239 5.68 -9.99 1.55
N HIS A 240 5.04 -9.07 2.28
CA HIS A 240 5.41 -8.75 3.66
C HIS A 240 5.10 -9.88 4.66
N ALA A 241 3.97 -10.58 4.50
CA ALA A 241 3.61 -11.68 5.39
C ALA A 241 4.67 -12.80 5.40
N LEU A 242 5.44 -12.94 4.32
CA LEU A 242 6.58 -13.85 4.30
C LEU A 242 7.72 -13.45 5.22
N SER A 243 8.12 -12.18 5.20
CA SER A 243 9.22 -11.67 6.01
C SER A 243 8.99 -11.96 7.50
N PHE A 244 7.72 -11.93 7.95
CA PHE A 244 7.30 -12.39 9.27
C PHE A 244 7.72 -13.85 9.56
N ARG A 245 7.35 -14.77 8.67
CA ARG A 245 7.51 -16.22 8.87
C ARG A 245 8.98 -16.63 8.88
N GLN A 246 9.88 -15.83 8.32
CA GLN A 246 11.32 -16.12 8.33
C GLN A 246 11.96 -15.90 9.70
N ARG A 247 11.50 -14.91 10.48
CA ARG A 247 12.05 -14.60 11.82
C ARG A 247 11.69 -15.62 12.90
N HIS A 248 10.58 -16.34 12.74
CA HIS A 248 10.16 -17.39 13.69
C HIS A 248 10.84 -18.75 13.50
N LYS A 249 11.66 -18.93 12.46
CA LYS A 249 12.58 -20.08 12.38
C LYS A 249 13.88 -19.72 13.12
N PRO A 250 14.40 -20.55 14.03
CA PRO A 250 15.72 -20.32 14.61
C PRO A 250 16.76 -20.34 13.48
N VAL A 251 17.40 -19.21 13.23
CA VAL A 251 18.38 -19.05 12.15
C VAL A 251 19.77 -19.43 12.65
N SER A 252 20.40 -20.39 11.98
CA SER A 252 21.85 -20.68 12.09
C SER A 252 22.66 -19.45 11.65
N PRO A 253 23.82 -19.14 12.26
CA PRO A 253 24.52 -17.86 12.15
C PRO A 253 25.13 -17.50 10.77
N SER A 254 24.79 -18.21 9.70
CA SER A 254 25.35 -18.03 8.35
C SER A 254 24.36 -17.54 7.29
N ALA A 255 23.08 -17.33 7.62
CA ALA A 255 22.13 -16.76 6.66
C ALA A 255 22.20 -15.23 6.71
N THR A 256 22.70 -14.64 5.64
CA THR A 256 22.57 -13.20 5.32
C THR A 256 21.13 -12.76 5.61
N SER A 257 21.00 -11.75 6.47
CA SER A 257 19.73 -11.13 6.84
C SER A 257 18.93 -10.74 5.58
N PRO A 258 17.59 -10.92 5.59
CA PRO A 258 16.77 -10.52 4.45
C PRO A 258 16.81 -8.99 4.28
N PRO A 259 16.54 -8.48 3.06
CA PRO A 259 16.69 -7.07 2.72
C PRO A 259 15.84 -6.16 3.61
N PRO A 260 16.24 -4.89 3.81
CA PRO A 260 15.50 -3.93 4.61
C PRO A 260 14.13 -3.65 3.97
N MET A 261 13.06 -3.72 4.76
CA MET A 261 11.76 -3.20 4.37
C MET A 261 11.78 -1.67 4.37
N ALA A 262 11.27 -1.05 3.32
CA ALA A 262 11.03 0.39 3.28
C ALA A 262 9.72 0.74 4.00
N ILE A 263 9.74 1.72 4.90
CA ILE A 263 8.55 2.19 5.64
C ILE A 263 7.46 2.71 4.71
N GLN A 264 7.83 3.18 3.53
CA GLN A 264 6.90 3.59 2.48
C GLN A 264 5.94 2.47 2.08
N GLU A 265 6.42 1.22 1.99
CA GLU A 265 5.59 0.05 1.66
C GLU A 265 4.57 -0.24 2.77
N LEU A 266 4.98 -0.08 4.03
CA LEU A 266 4.10 -0.23 5.19
C LEU A 266 3.03 0.85 5.21
N LEU A 267 3.42 2.11 5.05
CA LEU A 267 2.49 3.24 5.02
C LEU A 267 1.49 3.08 3.88
N PHE A 268 1.94 2.63 2.71
CA PHE A 268 1.07 2.33 1.58
C PHE A 268 -0.02 1.31 1.94
N CYS A 269 0.34 0.21 2.61
CA CYS A 269 -0.60 -0.80 3.08
C CYS A 269 -1.53 -0.29 4.19
N MET A 270 -1.03 0.56 5.11
CA MET A 270 -1.83 1.11 6.21
C MET A 270 -2.87 2.13 5.73
N HIS A 271 -2.53 2.97 4.73
CA HIS A 271 -3.47 3.85 4.01
C HIS A 271 -4.44 3.09 3.11
N GLY A 272 -4.22 1.79 2.92
CA GLY A 272 -5.08 0.89 2.17
C GLY A 272 -6.47 0.75 2.78
N LYS A 273 -7.39 0.13 2.03
CA LYS A 273 -8.75 -0.17 2.50
C LYS A 273 -8.90 -1.61 2.96
N GLN A 274 -7.93 -2.48 2.68
CA GLN A 274 -8.04 -3.90 2.99
C GLN A 274 -7.52 -4.18 4.40
N ARG A 275 -8.37 -4.85 5.20
CA ARG A 275 -8.02 -5.23 6.58
C ARG A 275 -6.76 -6.09 6.65
N HIS A 276 -6.62 -7.04 5.73
CA HIS A 276 -5.47 -7.93 5.72
C HIS A 276 -4.15 -7.16 5.53
N SER A 277 -4.15 -6.16 4.65
CA SER A 277 -2.97 -5.33 4.37
C SER A 277 -2.61 -4.46 5.57
N GLN A 278 -3.59 -3.84 6.21
CA GLN A 278 -3.39 -3.07 7.45
C GLN A 278 -2.89 -3.96 8.61
N ASP A 279 -3.44 -5.17 8.73
CA ASP A 279 -3.03 -6.15 9.75
C ASP A 279 -1.57 -6.56 9.58
N VAL A 280 -1.18 -6.98 8.36
CA VAL A 280 0.20 -7.37 8.05
C VAL A 280 1.14 -6.19 8.24
N ALA A 281 0.78 -5.00 7.77
CA ALA A 281 1.64 -3.82 7.85
C ALA A 281 1.91 -3.39 9.31
N THR A 282 0.88 -3.33 10.14
CA THR A 282 1.05 -2.98 11.57
C THR A 282 1.78 -4.06 12.36
N GLN A 283 1.61 -5.34 11.99
CA GLN A 283 2.37 -6.42 12.60
C GLN A 283 3.86 -6.36 12.24
N GLN A 284 4.19 -6.04 10.97
CA GLN A 284 5.57 -5.81 10.56
C GLN A 284 6.18 -4.58 11.21
N LEU A 285 5.43 -3.49 11.32
CA LEU A 285 5.87 -2.28 12.02
C LEU A 285 6.27 -2.59 13.46
N LEU A 286 5.44 -3.37 14.17
CA LEU A 286 5.74 -3.82 15.52
C LEU A 286 7.03 -4.65 15.56
N LEU A 287 7.20 -5.61 14.65
CA LEU A 287 8.43 -6.41 14.58
C LEU A 287 9.69 -5.59 14.27
N LEU A 288 9.59 -4.53 13.46
CA LEU A 288 10.72 -3.64 13.21
C LEU A 288 11.14 -2.92 14.48
N SER A 289 10.18 -2.55 15.33
CA SER A 289 10.46 -1.89 16.60
C SER A 289 11.05 -2.80 17.68
N GLU A 290 11.09 -4.13 17.50
CA GLU A 290 11.72 -5.03 18.48
C GLU A 290 13.26 -4.90 18.50
N SER A 291 13.88 -4.33 17.47
CA SER A 291 15.34 -4.16 17.37
C SER A 291 15.73 -2.76 16.89
N ARG A 292 16.64 -2.13 17.63
CA ARG A 292 17.20 -0.82 17.30
C ARG A 292 17.82 -0.76 15.91
N ASP A 293 18.55 -1.80 15.52
CA ASP A 293 19.27 -1.83 14.24
C ASP A 293 18.31 -2.01 13.08
N ALA A 294 17.30 -2.87 13.24
CA ALA A 294 16.25 -3.08 12.26
C ALA A 294 15.42 -1.80 12.04
N TRP A 295 15.04 -1.13 13.14
CA TRP A 295 14.31 0.14 13.09
C TRP A 295 15.12 1.22 12.37
N ARG A 296 16.39 1.42 12.74
CA ARG A 296 17.25 2.45 12.14
C ARG A 296 17.49 2.21 10.64
N ALA A 297 17.69 0.96 10.24
CA ALA A 297 17.84 0.61 8.83
C ALA A 297 16.59 0.93 8.00
N ALA A 298 15.39 0.84 8.60
CA ALA A 298 14.13 1.07 7.91
C ALA A 298 13.69 2.55 7.88
N VAL A 299 13.86 3.30 8.98
CA VAL A 299 13.32 4.67 9.13
C VAL A 299 14.28 5.76 8.67
N ASN A 300 15.59 5.51 8.78
CA ASN A 300 16.64 6.48 8.45
C ASN A 300 16.44 7.88 9.09
N GLY A 301 15.90 7.95 10.31
CA GLY A 301 15.77 9.18 11.10
C GLY A 301 14.51 10.03 10.85
N ALA A 302 13.55 9.56 10.06
CA ALA A 302 12.26 10.22 9.80
C ALA A 302 11.15 9.88 10.83
N ASP A 303 11.52 9.57 12.08
CA ASP A 303 10.61 9.02 13.10
C ASP A 303 9.44 9.94 13.47
N GLY A 304 9.70 11.25 13.64
CA GLY A 304 8.70 12.22 14.10
C GLY A 304 7.46 12.33 13.17
N PRO A 305 7.66 12.66 11.88
CA PRO A 305 6.57 12.69 10.90
C PRO A 305 5.85 11.35 10.75
N LEU A 306 6.61 10.24 10.78
CA LEU A 306 6.05 8.89 10.71
C LEU A 306 5.04 8.63 11.84
N PHE A 307 5.40 8.95 13.08
CA PHE A 307 4.50 8.69 14.21
C PHE A 307 3.27 9.60 14.23
N ALA A 308 3.38 10.85 13.78
CA ALA A 308 2.21 11.72 13.61
C ALA A 308 1.23 11.12 12.59
N GLU A 309 1.74 10.62 11.46
CA GLU A 309 0.95 9.96 10.44
C GLU A 309 0.32 8.65 10.93
N LEU A 310 1.08 7.83 11.67
CA LEU A 310 0.56 6.59 12.26
C LEU A 310 -0.57 6.83 13.26
N LEU A 311 -0.48 7.87 14.09
CA LEU A 311 -1.56 8.25 15.02
C LEU A 311 -2.80 8.72 14.27
N HIS A 312 -2.63 9.50 13.20
CA HIS A 312 -3.74 9.91 12.34
C HIS A 312 -4.43 8.70 11.70
N LEU A 313 -3.65 7.75 11.16
CA LEU A 313 -4.18 6.51 10.57
C LEU A 313 -4.90 5.63 11.58
N ALA A 314 -4.33 5.45 12.78
CA ALA A 314 -4.90 4.60 13.81
C ALA A 314 -6.22 5.16 14.37
N THR A 315 -6.37 6.49 14.41
CA THR A 315 -7.59 7.15 14.90
C THR A 315 -8.68 7.26 13.83
N THR A 316 -8.32 7.46 12.56
CA THR A 316 -9.27 7.53 11.43
C THR A 316 -9.81 6.18 10.98
N ALA A 317 -9.12 5.07 11.28
CA ALA A 317 -9.56 3.71 10.96
C ALA A 317 -10.80 3.24 11.77
N THR A 318 -11.33 4.06 12.66
CA THR A 318 -12.48 3.75 13.53
C THR A 318 -13.82 3.99 12.84
N THR A 319 -14.24 3.09 11.94
CA THR A 319 -15.68 2.99 11.62
C THR A 319 -16.42 2.27 12.76
N PRO A 320 -17.63 2.69 13.15
CA PRO A 320 -18.32 2.23 14.36
C PRO A 320 -18.68 0.73 14.39
N THR A 321 -18.44 -0.02 13.32
CA THR A 321 -18.81 -1.44 13.19
C THR A 321 -17.69 -2.43 13.50
N ASP A 322 -16.42 -2.01 13.63
CA ASP A 322 -15.25 -2.91 13.78
C ASP A 322 -14.25 -2.44 14.84
N THR A 323 -14.74 -2.25 16.06
CA THR A 323 -13.95 -1.75 17.19
C THR A 323 -12.76 -2.67 17.54
N SER A 324 -12.91 -3.99 17.47
CA SER A 324 -11.85 -4.94 17.85
C SER A 324 -10.62 -4.91 16.93
N PHE A 325 -10.84 -4.75 15.63
CA PHE A 325 -9.76 -4.65 14.65
C PHE A 325 -9.02 -3.31 14.81
N ALA A 326 -9.77 -2.21 14.94
CA ALA A 326 -9.20 -0.89 15.16
C ALA A 326 -8.35 -0.84 16.46
N GLU A 327 -8.84 -1.44 17.55
CA GLU A 327 -8.09 -1.58 18.80
C GLU A 327 -6.78 -2.38 18.62
N THR A 328 -6.81 -3.43 17.80
CA THR A 328 -5.61 -4.23 17.51
C THR A 328 -4.56 -3.41 16.75
N LEU A 329 -4.98 -2.66 15.72
CA LEU A 329 -4.09 -1.79 14.97
C LEU A 329 -3.49 -0.70 15.87
N LEU A 330 -4.34 -0.03 16.65
CA LEU A 330 -3.94 1.01 17.58
C LEU A 330 -2.95 0.50 18.62
N THR A 331 -3.22 -0.68 19.20
CA THR A 331 -2.32 -1.33 20.16
C THR A 331 -0.93 -1.54 19.57
N ARG A 332 -0.83 -2.04 18.32
CA ARG A 332 0.46 -2.28 17.65
C ARG A 332 1.20 -0.98 17.35
N VAL A 333 0.49 0.07 16.93
CA VAL A 333 1.09 1.40 16.68
C VAL A 333 1.65 1.98 17.98
N LEU A 334 0.87 2.00 19.06
CA LEU A 334 1.32 2.51 20.35
C LEU A 334 2.45 1.66 20.95
N GLN A 335 2.39 0.34 20.81
CA GLN A 335 3.48 -0.55 21.25
C GLN A 335 4.76 -0.30 20.45
N THR A 336 4.66 -0.02 19.15
CA THR A 336 5.80 0.37 18.31
C THR A 336 6.45 1.65 18.85
N MET A 337 5.65 2.66 19.19
CA MET A 337 6.12 3.90 19.81
C MET A 337 6.86 3.65 21.12
N VAL A 338 6.27 2.84 22.01
CA VAL A 338 6.88 2.47 23.31
C VAL A 338 8.19 1.71 23.13
N ASN A 339 8.24 0.77 22.18
CA ASN A 339 9.46 0.05 21.86
C ASN A 339 10.56 1.02 21.40
N VAL A 340 10.24 1.98 20.51
CA VAL A 340 11.20 2.97 20.01
C VAL A 340 11.71 3.89 21.12
N ILE A 341 10.84 4.32 22.03
CA ILE A 341 11.23 5.06 23.24
C ILE A 341 12.26 4.26 24.05
N SER A 342 12.06 2.94 24.20
CA SER A 342 12.94 2.11 25.04
C SER A 342 14.40 2.09 24.60
N PHE A 343 14.67 2.10 23.28
CA PHE A 343 16.03 2.08 22.75
C PHE A 343 16.51 3.43 22.17
N GLN A 344 15.62 4.44 22.08
CA GLN A 344 15.95 5.83 21.76
C GLN A 344 15.26 6.80 22.77
N PRO A 345 15.71 6.84 24.03
CA PRO A 345 15.04 7.62 25.08
C PRO A 345 15.11 9.14 24.88
N ASP A 346 15.95 9.64 23.98
CA ASP A 346 16.07 11.07 23.67
C ASP A 346 15.30 11.46 22.39
N ILE A 347 14.53 10.55 21.80
CA ILE A 347 13.80 10.79 20.56
C ILE A 347 12.67 11.82 20.76
N LEU A 348 12.51 12.69 19.77
CA LEU A 348 11.40 13.64 19.67
C LEU A 348 10.26 12.99 18.87
N LEU A 349 9.46 12.18 19.56
CA LEU A 349 8.57 11.19 18.94
C LEU A 349 7.43 11.80 18.09
N VAL A 350 6.78 12.85 18.56
CA VAL A 350 5.64 13.48 17.86
C VAL A 350 5.78 15.00 17.92
N PRO A 351 6.13 15.69 16.81
CA PRO A 351 6.29 17.15 16.83
C PRO A 351 4.99 17.93 16.61
N ASP A 352 3.90 17.26 16.21
CA ASP A 352 2.62 17.91 15.87
C ASP A 352 1.65 17.93 17.08
N PRO A 353 1.20 19.11 17.56
CA PRO A 353 0.22 19.20 18.65
C PRO A 353 -1.12 18.52 18.34
N ASN A 354 -1.58 18.49 17.08
CA ASN A 354 -2.85 17.86 16.73
C ASN A 354 -2.80 16.33 16.85
N ALA A 355 -1.66 15.73 16.48
CA ALA A 355 -1.43 14.31 16.69
C ALA A 355 -1.37 13.97 18.19
N ILE A 356 -0.88 14.88 19.04
CA ILE A 356 -0.92 14.70 20.49
C ILE A 356 -2.35 14.82 21.03
N ASP A 357 -3.18 15.74 20.51
CA ASP A 357 -4.61 15.81 20.90
C ASP A 357 -5.36 14.50 20.64
N SER A 358 -5.00 13.81 19.54
CA SER A 358 -5.50 12.46 19.21
C SER A 358 -5.03 11.43 20.24
N LEU A 359 -3.76 11.49 20.65
CA LEU A 359 -3.18 10.62 21.67
C LEU A 359 -3.80 10.85 23.07
N VAL A 360 -4.09 12.11 23.40
CA VAL A 360 -4.80 12.49 24.63
C VAL A 360 -6.22 11.93 24.61
N ALA A 361 -6.93 12.00 23.48
CA ALA A 361 -8.26 11.42 23.33
C ALA A 361 -8.24 9.89 23.53
N ILE A 362 -7.23 9.19 23.01
CA ILE A 362 -7.06 7.74 23.21
C ILE A 362 -6.87 7.40 24.70
N GLY A 363 -6.19 8.24 25.47
CA GLY A 363 -5.94 8.00 26.88
C GLY A 363 -7.13 8.24 27.81
N GLN A 364 -8.25 8.79 27.31
CA GLN A 364 -9.43 9.04 28.12
C GLN A 364 -10.07 7.73 28.63
N PRO A 365 -10.47 7.67 29.91
CA PRO A 365 -11.21 6.54 30.44
C PRO A 365 -12.58 6.45 29.73
N ALA A 366 -12.98 5.22 29.37
CA ALA A 366 -14.14 4.85 28.55
C ALA A 366 -13.98 4.92 27.02
N ALA A 367 -12.90 5.51 26.49
CA ALA A 367 -12.66 5.50 25.04
C ALA A 367 -12.09 4.16 24.53
N TYR A 368 -11.18 3.56 25.30
CA TYR A 368 -10.46 2.33 24.94
C TYR A 368 -10.17 1.45 26.16
N SER A 369 -9.76 0.21 25.92
CA SER A 369 -9.33 -0.73 26.97
C SER A 369 -8.06 -0.27 27.73
N GLU A 370 -7.90 -0.74 28.97
CA GLU A 370 -6.78 -0.34 29.84
C GLU A 370 -5.39 -0.50 29.18
N PRO A 371 -5.05 -1.60 28.47
CA PRO A 371 -3.76 -1.73 27.83
C PRO A 371 -3.45 -0.60 26.84
N ILE A 372 -4.44 -0.21 26.04
CA ILE A 372 -4.31 0.88 25.05
C ILE A 372 -4.09 2.21 25.76
N THR A 373 -4.93 2.53 26.75
CA THR A 373 -4.79 3.77 27.53
C THR A 373 -3.45 3.87 28.24
N SER A 374 -2.90 2.74 28.73
CA SER A 374 -1.60 2.67 29.40
C SER A 374 -0.42 2.92 28.46
N LEU A 375 -0.49 2.40 27.22
CA LEU A 375 0.52 2.65 26.19
C LEU A 375 0.47 4.12 25.75
N ALA A 376 -0.73 4.67 25.53
CA ALA A 376 -0.90 6.08 25.19
C ALA A 376 -0.34 7.00 26.29
N ALA A 377 -0.62 6.69 27.57
CA ALA A 377 -0.07 7.43 28.69
C ALA A 377 1.46 7.38 28.76
N THR A 378 2.07 6.23 28.43
CA THR A 378 3.53 6.08 28.37
C THR A 378 4.14 6.96 27.29
N VAL A 379 3.52 7.00 26.11
CA VAL A 379 3.94 7.86 25.01
C VAL A 379 3.77 9.34 25.35
N LEU A 380 2.63 9.73 25.92
CA LEU A 380 2.35 11.12 26.36
C LEU A 380 3.34 11.60 27.40
N ARG A 381 3.68 10.75 28.38
CA ARG A 381 4.69 11.05 29.40
C ARG A 381 6.04 11.36 28.76
N HIS A 382 6.48 10.52 27.82
CA HIS A 382 7.74 10.73 27.11
C HIS A 382 7.74 12.04 26.31
N VAL A 383 6.67 12.32 25.58
CA VAL A 383 6.47 13.59 24.86
C VAL A 383 6.59 14.77 25.81
N LEU A 384 5.90 14.73 26.95
CA LEU A 384 5.93 15.82 27.92
C LEU A 384 7.33 16.01 28.54
N GLU A 385 8.02 14.94 28.90
CA GLU A 385 9.36 15.00 29.51
C GLU A 385 10.43 15.51 28.54
N ARG A 386 10.35 15.12 27.26
CA ARG A 386 11.38 15.45 26.25
C ARG A 386 11.09 16.71 25.46
N GLN A 387 9.81 16.97 25.17
CA GLN A 387 9.38 18.06 24.33
C GLN A 387 8.62 19.14 25.09
N GLY A 388 8.21 18.92 26.34
CA GLY A 388 7.32 19.83 27.06
C GLY A 388 5.92 19.85 26.44
N HIS A 389 5.12 20.84 26.84
CA HIS A 389 3.78 21.03 26.27
C HIS A 389 3.87 21.65 24.87
N LEU A 390 3.41 20.94 23.84
CA LEU A 390 3.50 21.42 22.45
C LEU A 390 2.39 22.41 22.05
N GLY A 391 1.40 22.66 22.93
CA GLY A 391 0.27 23.55 22.63
C GLY A 391 -0.97 22.79 22.12
N TYR A 392 -1.09 21.51 22.48
CA TYR A 392 -2.31 20.72 22.26
C TYR A 392 -3.42 21.19 23.21
N THR A 393 -4.69 21.08 22.80
CA THR A 393 -5.80 21.85 23.38
C THR A 393 -6.99 21.02 23.85
N ASN A 394 -6.91 19.69 23.80
CA ASN A 394 -7.95 18.79 24.25
C ASN A 394 -8.04 18.71 25.79
N VAL A 395 -8.57 19.75 26.43
CA VAL A 395 -8.67 19.86 27.91
C VAL A 395 -9.55 18.76 28.48
N ALA A 396 -10.73 18.50 27.89
CA ALA A 396 -11.57 17.36 28.28
C ALA A 396 -10.80 16.03 28.25
N GLY A 397 -9.92 15.87 27.26
CA GLY A 397 -8.90 14.83 27.16
C GLY A 397 -8.00 14.71 28.38
N LEU A 398 -7.33 15.82 28.71
CA LEU A 398 -6.42 15.91 29.85
C LEU A 398 -7.11 15.68 31.19
N VAL A 399 -8.34 16.16 31.33
CA VAL A 399 -9.17 15.92 32.51
C VAL A 399 -9.58 14.45 32.59
N GLY A 400 -9.90 13.82 31.46
CA GLY A 400 -10.10 12.38 31.40
C GLY A 400 -8.88 11.60 31.92
N LEU A 401 -7.66 12.01 31.55
CA LEU A 401 -6.43 11.38 32.07
C LEU A 401 -6.30 11.50 33.61
N LEU A 402 -6.78 12.59 34.22
CA LEU A 402 -6.82 12.72 35.69
C LEU A 402 -7.71 11.67 36.37
N GLN A 403 -8.70 11.17 35.64
CA GLN A 403 -9.67 10.19 36.13
C GLN A 403 -9.30 8.74 35.76
N SER A 404 -8.18 8.53 35.06
CA SER A 404 -7.72 7.19 34.63
C SER A 404 -6.50 6.71 35.42
N SER A 405 -5.87 5.61 35.02
CA SER A 405 -4.57 5.18 35.59
C SER A 405 -3.40 6.11 35.22
N ALA A 406 -3.63 7.08 34.33
CA ALA A 406 -2.62 8.02 33.81
C ALA A 406 -2.63 9.39 34.51
N GLN A 407 -3.14 9.47 35.75
CA GLN A 407 -3.36 10.73 36.48
C GLN A 407 -2.12 11.62 36.55
N SER A 408 -0.95 11.01 36.74
CA SER A 408 0.34 11.72 36.78
C SER A 408 0.65 12.47 35.49
N VAL A 409 0.31 11.87 34.35
CA VAL A 409 0.53 12.46 33.02
C VAL A 409 -0.48 13.59 32.77
N GLY A 410 -1.76 13.37 33.11
CA GLY A 410 -2.80 14.40 33.01
C GLY A 410 -2.48 15.64 33.85
N ALA A 411 -2.07 15.44 35.11
CA ALA A 411 -1.70 16.52 36.01
C ALA A 411 -0.48 17.31 35.53
N ALA A 412 0.56 16.60 35.06
CA ALA A 412 1.76 17.24 34.54
C ALA A 412 1.49 18.01 33.23
N ALA A 413 0.64 17.48 32.35
CA ALA A 413 0.25 18.14 31.11
C ALA A 413 -0.55 19.43 31.36
N LEU A 414 -1.58 19.37 32.23
CA LEU A 414 -2.37 20.54 32.63
C LEU A 414 -1.50 21.63 33.28
N LEU A 415 -0.60 21.23 34.17
CA LEU A 415 0.36 22.15 34.78
C LEU A 415 1.23 22.81 33.71
N ALA A 416 1.80 22.04 32.79
CA ALA A 416 2.66 22.58 31.74
C ALA A 416 1.91 23.52 30.77
N ALA A 417 0.62 23.26 30.53
CA ALA A 417 -0.25 24.15 29.74
C ALA A 417 -0.50 25.48 30.46
N LEU A 418 -0.82 25.42 31.76
CA LEU A 418 -1.10 26.60 32.59
C LEU A 418 0.14 27.37 33.01
N ASP A 419 1.33 26.77 32.96
CA ASP A 419 2.60 27.44 33.21
C ASP A 419 2.95 28.50 32.13
N GLY A 420 2.17 28.58 31.05
CA GLY A 420 2.39 29.53 29.95
C GLY A 420 3.63 29.23 29.12
N LYS A 421 4.17 28.00 29.23
CA LYS A 421 5.40 27.54 28.58
C LYS A 421 5.15 26.63 27.38
N ALA A 422 3.90 26.57 26.89
CA ALA A 422 3.62 25.79 25.69
C ALA A 422 4.45 26.32 24.50
N LYS A 423 5.00 25.41 23.70
CA LYS A 423 5.89 25.79 22.59
C LYS A 423 5.16 26.52 21.46
N VAL A 424 3.91 26.12 21.20
CA VAL A 424 3.04 26.74 20.20
C VAL A 424 1.95 27.51 20.93
N ASN A 425 1.73 28.77 20.53
CA ASN A 425 0.67 29.64 21.04
C ASN A 425 0.52 29.62 22.59
N PRO A 426 1.56 29.96 23.37
CA PRO A 426 1.56 29.84 24.83
C PRO A 426 0.43 30.60 25.53
N SER A 427 0.17 31.85 25.15
CA SER A 427 -0.90 32.66 25.74
C SER A 427 -2.28 32.08 25.46
N HIS A 428 -2.56 31.76 24.19
CA HIS A 428 -3.83 31.16 23.79
C HIS A 428 -4.07 29.82 24.49
N THR A 429 -3.05 28.96 24.55
CA THR A 429 -3.15 27.66 25.24
C THR A 429 -3.45 27.87 26.73
N HIS A 430 -2.72 28.79 27.39
CA HIS A 430 -2.96 29.12 28.78
C HIS A 430 -4.39 29.62 29.02
N ASP A 431 -4.83 30.63 28.27
CA ASP A 431 -6.14 31.27 28.45
C ASP A 431 -7.29 30.29 28.20
N MET A 432 -7.18 29.45 27.18
CA MET A 432 -8.20 28.47 26.82
C MET A 432 -8.28 27.35 27.88
N VAL A 433 -7.15 26.78 28.30
CA VAL A 433 -7.11 25.75 29.34
C VAL A 433 -7.62 26.32 30.67
N LEU A 434 -7.21 27.54 31.02
CA LEU A 434 -7.67 28.23 32.23
C LEU A 434 -9.19 28.40 32.20
N HIS A 435 -9.74 28.91 31.10
CA HIS A 435 -11.18 29.13 30.95
C HIS A 435 -11.97 27.83 31.09
N GLU A 436 -11.60 26.79 30.33
CA GLU A 436 -12.32 25.52 30.35
C GLU A 436 -12.24 24.84 31.73
N MET A 437 -11.06 24.83 32.35
CA MET A 437 -10.89 24.26 33.70
C MET A 437 -11.72 24.96 34.76
N CYS A 438 -11.77 26.30 34.75
CA CYS A 438 -12.59 27.08 35.68
C CYS A 438 -14.09 26.81 35.50
N THR A 439 -14.55 26.55 34.26
CA THR A 439 -15.98 26.40 33.97
C THR A 439 -16.57 25.05 34.39
N CYS A 440 -15.85 23.93 34.24
CA CYS A 440 -16.50 22.61 34.33
C CYS A 440 -15.64 21.47 34.90
N HIS A 441 -14.36 21.68 35.22
CA HIS A 441 -13.44 20.55 35.51
C HIS A 441 -12.73 20.62 36.87
N VAL A 442 -13.05 21.59 37.73
CA VAL A 442 -12.45 21.74 39.06
C VAL A 442 -12.69 20.52 39.96
N SER A 443 -13.87 19.88 39.89
CA SER A 443 -14.17 18.69 40.69
C SER A 443 -13.24 17.52 40.38
N ALA A 444 -12.93 17.26 39.10
CA ALA A 444 -12.02 16.20 38.70
C ALA A 444 -10.58 16.41 39.21
N LEU A 445 -10.13 17.67 39.30
CA LEU A 445 -8.85 18.01 39.94
C LEU A 445 -8.87 17.73 41.44
N VAL A 446 -9.97 18.07 42.12
CA VAL A 446 -10.13 17.80 43.55
C VAL A 446 -10.09 16.29 43.81
N ASP A 447 -10.78 15.48 42.99
CA ASP A 447 -10.72 14.02 43.11
C ASP A 447 -9.29 13.49 42.94
N ALA A 448 -8.54 14.03 41.97
CA ALA A 448 -7.14 13.68 41.72
C ALA A 448 -6.18 14.10 42.85
N MET A 449 -6.58 14.99 43.77
CA MET A 449 -5.77 15.36 44.94
C MET A 449 -5.64 14.20 45.95
N TYR A 450 -6.63 13.31 46.01
CA TYR A 450 -6.66 12.20 46.96
C TYR A 450 -5.75 11.02 46.55
N VAL A 451 -5.05 11.13 45.43
CA VAL A 451 -4.09 10.14 44.93
C VAL A 451 -2.92 10.00 45.90
N SER A 452 -2.44 8.77 46.11
CA SER A 452 -1.34 8.46 47.03
C SER A 452 0.03 8.95 46.53
N ASP A 453 0.20 9.06 45.21
CA ASP A 453 1.43 9.54 44.57
C ASP A 453 1.68 11.03 44.85
N VAL A 454 2.76 11.32 45.59
CA VAL A 454 3.10 12.68 46.05
C VAL A 454 3.41 13.63 44.88
N PRO A 455 4.23 13.27 43.86
CA PRO A 455 4.46 14.12 42.69
C PRO A 455 3.19 14.52 41.96
N THR A 456 2.27 13.56 41.74
CA THR A 456 0.98 13.84 41.10
C THR A 456 0.15 14.81 41.94
N ARG A 457 0.04 14.57 43.26
CA ARG A 457 -0.69 15.46 44.17
C ARG A 457 -0.12 16.88 44.17
N VAL A 458 1.21 17.02 44.14
CA VAL A 458 1.88 18.33 44.04
C VAL A 458 1.52 19.04 42.74
N ALA A 459 1.54 18.34 41.61
CA ALA A 459 1.17 18.93 40.32
C ALA A 459 -0.30 19.39 40.31
N VAL A 460 -1.21 18.56 40.85
CA VAL A 460 -2.64 18.92 41.02
C VAL A 460 -2.81 20.18 41.89
N LEU A 461 -2.10 20.26 43.02
CA LEU A 461 -2.14 21.46 43.87
C LEU A 461 -1.56 22.70 43.18
N GLN A 462 -0.57 22.55 42.30
CA GLN A 462 -0.02 23.66 41.52
C GLN A 462 -1.03 24.14 40.48
N VAL A 463 -1.71 23.23 39.78
CA VAL A 463 -2.82 23.56 38.87
C VAL A 463 -3.91 24.29 39.64
N LEU A 464 -4.37 23.74 40.77
CA LEU A 464 -5.43 24.34 41.58
C LEU A 464 -5.03 25.74 42.08
N ASN A 465 -3.76 25.94 42.44
CA ASN A 465 -3.24 27.26 42.78
C ASN A 465 -3.42 28.27 41.64
N VAL A 466 -3.26 27.88 40.38
CA VAL A 466 -3.52 28.78 39.23
C VAL A 466 -5.01 29.11 39.17
N LEU A 467 -5.89 28.11 39.25
CA LEU A 467 -7.34 28.28 39.11
C LEU A 467 -7.97 29.10 40.26
N LEU A 468 -7.46 28.96 41.49
CA LEU A 468 -7.93 29.69 42.67
C LEU A 468 -7.66 31.21 42.63
N GLN A 469 -7.12 31.74 41.53
CA GLN A 469 -7.13 33.20 41.30
C GLN A 469 -8.55 33.70 40.99
N ASP A 470 -9.40 32.85 40.42
CA ASP A 470 -10.81 33.11 40.18
C ASP A 470 -11.64 32.99 41.48
N GLU A 471 -12.58 33.92 41.71
CA GLU A 471 -13.45 33.90 42.89
C GLU A 471 -14.48 32.78 42.82
N ASP A 472 -15.01 32.49 41.64
CA ASP A 472 -16.05 31.46 41.47
C ASP A 472 -15.47 30.08 41.77
N VAL A 473 -14.21 29.84 41.36
CA VAL A 473 -13.47 28.61 41.70
C VAL A 473 -13.19 28.53 43.20
N ARG A 474 -12.83 29.64 43.86
CA ARG A 474 -12.66 29.66 45.33
C ARG A 474 -13.95 29.27 46.04
N GLN A 475 -15.08 29.81 45.61
CA GLN A 475 -16.38 29.48 46.19
C GLN A 475 -16.74 28.00 45.98
N LEU A 476 -16.59 27.49 44.76
CA LEU A 476 -16.83 26.08 44.44
C LEU A 476 -16.01 25.13 45.32
N VAL A 477 -14.70 25.38 45.44
CA VAL A 477 -13.78 24.52 46.22
C VAL A 477 -14.09 24.53 47.72
N VAL A 478 -14.53 25.67 48.25
CA VAL A 478 -14.78 25.86 49.69
C VAL A 478 -16.19 25.43 50.08
N ALA A 479 -17.20 25.98 49.39
CA ALA A 479 -18.60 25.84 49.78
C ALA A 479 -19.21 24.54 49.27
N ASP A 480 -18.94 24.18 48.01
CA ASP A 480 -19.61 23.05 47.36
C ASP A 480 -18.80 21.75 47.50
N LEU A 481 -17.48 21.81 47.33
CA LEU A 481 -16.60 20.63 47.38
C LEU A 481 -15.99 20.39 48.77
N GLY A 482 -16.04 21.37 49.68
CA GLY A 482 -15.62 21.22 51.08
C GLY A 482 -14.15 20.82 51.28
N CYS A 483 -13.22 21.28 50.43
CA CYS A 483 -11.86 20.72 50.37
C CYS A 483 -10.89 21.20 51.46
N ILE A 484 -11.27 22.14 52.32
CA ILE A 484 -10.38 22.73 53.35
C ILE A 484 -9.72 21.68 54.26
N PRO A 485 -10.45 20.70 54.82
CA PRO A 485 -9.83 19.67 55.66
C PRO A 485 -8.75 18.87 54.92
N ALA A 486 -8.92 18.62 53.62
CA ALA A 486 -7.95 17.90 52.81
C ALA A 486 -6.66 18.74 52.62
N PHE A 487 -6.77 20.04 52.33
CA PHE A 487 -5.60 20.91 52.25
C PHE A 487 -4.85 21.02 53.57
N VAL A 488 -5.57 21.11 54.70
CA VAL A 488 -4.96 21.11 56.04
C VAL A 488 -4.26 19.78 56.31
N SER A 489 -4.87 18.66 55.94
CA SER A 489 -4.25 17.34 56.08
C SER A 489 -2.95 17.22 55.29
N ILE A 490 -2.92 17.72 54.05
CA ILE A 490 -1.69 17.71 53.22
C ILE A 490 -0.65 18.68 53.77
N PHE A 491 -1.07 19.84 54.29
CA PHE A 491 -0.17 20.79 54.94
C PHE A 491 0.52 20.20 56.18
N LEU A 492 -0.16 19.33 56.91
CA LEU A 492 0.38 18.65 58.10
C LEU A 492 1.18 17.38 57.78
N ASP A 493 1.26 16.96 56.52
CA ASP A 493 1.99 15.75 56.10
C ASP A 493 3.51 16.00 56.09
N ILE A 494 4.20 15.59 57.16
CA ILE A 494 5.63 15.85 57.43
C ILE A 494 6.56 15.22 56.37
N GLY A 495 6.07 14.24 55.60
CA GLY A 495 6.87 13.53 54.59
C GLY A 495 7.02 14.23 53.23
N ALA A 496 6.24 15.28 52.96
CA ALA A 496 6.12 15.87 51.61
C ALA A 496 6.21 17.40 51.60
N ILE A 497 7.41 17.95 51.84
CA ILE A 497 7.67 19.41 51.97
C ILE A 497 7.06 20.22 50.81
N GLU A 498 7.22 19.76 49.57
CA GLU A 498 6.66 20.48 48.42
C GLU A 498 5.13 20.45 48.41
N GLY A 499 4.52 19.33 48.82
CA GLY A 499 3.07 19.22 49.03
C GLY A 499 2.58 20.21 50.09
N GLN A 500 3.28 20.30 51.22
CA GLN A 500 2.96 21.27 52.27
C GLN A 500 3.01 22.71 51.75
N ARG A 501 4.06 23.04 51.00
CA ARG A 501 4.25 24.38 50.41
C ARG A 501 3.09 24.75 49.48
N GLN A 502 2.66 23.82 48.62
CA GLN A 502 1.57 24.08 47.70
C GLN A 502 0.21 24.13 48.41
N ALA A 503 -0.02 23.29 49.41
CA ALA A 503 -1.23 23.33 50.25
C ALA A 503 -1.33 24.65 51.03
N ALA A 504 -0.23 25.17 51.57
CA ALA A 504 -0.19 26.47 52.23
C ALA A 504 -0.58 27.62 51.28
N LYS A 505 -0.13 27.58 50.02
CA LYS A 505 -0.51 28.55 48.98
C LYS A 505 -1.99 28.45 48.60
N VAL A 506 -2.55 27.24 48.55
CA VAL A 506 -3.98 27.03 48.32
C VAL A 506 -4.79 27.66 49.44
N LEU A 507 -4.44 27.35 50.70
CA LEU A 507 -5.12 27.89 51.89
C LEU A 507 -5.01 29.42 51.95
N SER A 508 -3.86 30.01 51.60
CA SER A 508 -3.70 31.46 51.60
C SER A 508 -4.56 32.14 50.53
N LYS A 509 -4.76 31.52 49.36
CA LYS A 509 -5.67 32.03 48.32
C LYS A 509 -7.13 31.90 48.71
N ILE A 510 -7.51 30.79 49.34
CA ILE A 510 -8.86 30.60 49.88
C ILE A 510 -9.19 31.68 50.92
N ALA A 511 -8.22 32.03 51.79
CA ALA A 511 -8.39 33.07 52.80
C ALA A 511 -8.61 34.49 52.22
N LEU A 512 -8.33 34.71 50.93
CA LEU A 512 -8.62 35.97 50.24
C LEU A 512 -10.09 36.09 49.78
N SER A 513 -10.87 34.99 49.83
CA SER A 513 -12.28 35.03 49.44
C SER A 513 -13.08 35.92 50.40
N ARG A 514 -13.94 36.76 49.84
CA ARG A 514 -14.67 37.82 50.56
C ARG A 514 -15.70 37.30 51.57
N TYR A 515 -16.05 36.01 51.51
CA TYR A 515 -17.10 35.42 52.35
C TYR A 515 -16.64 34.91 53.72
N TYR A 516 -15.33 34.88 54.01
CA TYR A 516 -14.84 34.49 55.34
C TYR A 516 -15.01 35.57 56.44
N VAL A 517 -15.64 36.69 56.12
CA VAL A 517 -15.97 37.76 57.09
C VAL A 517 -17.27 37.47 57.87
N GLN A 518 -17.92 36.29 57.67
CA GLN A 518 -19.17 35.94 58.37
C GLN A 518 -19.19 34.54 59.02
N CYS A 519 -18.06 34.09 59.57
CA CYS A 519 -18.06 33.06 60.60
C CYS A 519 -17.83 33.68 61.99
#